data_AF-A0A1M5A6C6-F1
#
_entry.id   AF-A0A1M5A6C6-F1
#
_cell.length_a   1.000
_cell.length_b   1.000
_cell.length_c   1.000
_cell.angle_alpha   90.00
_cell.angle_beta   90.00
_cell.angle_gamma   90.00
#
_symmetry.space_group_name_H-M   'P 1'
#
loop_
_entity.id
_entity.type
_entity.pdbx_description
1 polymer ?
#
loop_
_entity_poly.entity_id
_entity_poly.type
_entity_poly.pdbx_seq_one_letter_code
_entity_poly.pdbx_strand_id
1 'polypeptide(L)'
;MNEQLFLHNVNTKAKQLNINPLLLLSGIEGLYTFKDVQLNAINYEFLDSLILSIFALRIGDQFHTLAQENLLSSNSGVRDAAAYELQEMKTEQIARSSNTYLQSFASILAGKSIIRNYHEKALEVAAFEIKKTQLAYHANSISTIVLALCETELKDSLNLTNFFNS
;
A
#
# COMPACT_ATOMS: atom_id res chain seq x y z
N MET A 1 -5.26 -16.39 15.00
CA MET A 1 -5.37 -16.46 13.53
C MET A 1 -4.14 -17.18 13.00
N ASN A 2 -4.29 -18.14 12.10
CA ASN A 2 -3.14 -18.74 11.40
C ASN A 2 -2.72 -17.78 10.27
N GLU A 3 -1.62 -17.05 10.48
CA GLU A 3 -1.14 -16.01 9.55
C GLU A 3 -0.80 -16.55 8.16
N GLN A 4 -0.21 -17.74 8.07
CA GLN A 4 0.12 -18.37 6.79
C GLN A 4 -1.14 -18.73 6.01
N LEU A 5 -2.16 -19.27 6.70
CA LEU A 5 -3.45 -19.58 6.09
C LEU A 5 -4.18 -18.31 5.63
N PHE A 6 -4.13 -17.25 6.45
CA PHE A 6 -4.67 -15.94 6.09
C PHE A 6 -4.02 -15.39 4.81
N LEU A 7 -2.68 -15.34 4.76
CA LEU A 7 -1.95 -14.85 3.60
C LEU A 7 -2.20 -15.70 2.35
N HIS A 8 -2.33 -17.02 2.52
CA HIS A 8 -2.69 -17.90 1.42
C HIS A 8 -4.08 -17.59 0.87
N ASN A 9 -5.08 -17.41 1.74
CA ASN A 9 -6.44 -17.10 1.34
C ASN A 9 -6.54 -15.73 0.64
N VAL A 10 -5.88 -14.71 1.17
CA VAL A 10 -5.80 -13.38 0.55
C VAL A 10 -5.17 -13.46 -0.84
N ASN A 11 -4.05 -14.18 -0.97
CA ASN A 11 -3.38 -14.37 -2.27
C ASN A 11 -4.26 -15.10 -3.28
N THR A 12 -4.92 -16.17 -2.87
CA THR A 12 -5.81 -16.96 -3.73
C THR A 12 -6.99 -16.11 -4.19
N LYS A 13 -7.63 -15.39 -3.28
CA LYS A 13 -8.78 -14.54 -3.61
C LYS A 13 -8.38 -13.37 -4.50
N ALA A 14 -7.27 -12.70 -4.22
CA ALA A 14 -6.76 -11.62 -5.06
C ALA A 14 -6.54 -12.07 -6.51
N LYS A 15 -5.96 -13.27 -6.71
CA LYS A 15 -5.79 -13.85 -8.04
C LYS A 15 -7.12 -14.13 -8.75
N GLN A 16 -8.11 -14.69 -8.04
CA GLN A 16 -9.45 -14.94 -8.58
C GLN A 16 -10.14 -13.64 -9.03
N LEU A 17 -9.94 -12.58 -8.25
CA LEU A 17 -10.52 -11.26 -8.47
C LEU A 17 -9.70 -10.37 -9.41
N ASN A 18 -8.56 -10.87 -9.92
CA ASN A 18 -7.62 -10.11 -10.74
C ASN A 18 -7.15 -8.79 -10.10
N ILE A 19 -6.95 -8.80 -8.77
CA ILE A 19 -6.38 -7.70 -8.00
C ILE A 19 -4.95 -8.07 -7.58
N ASN A 20 -4.09 -7.07 -7.49
CA ASN A 20 -2.76 -7.27 -6.91
C ASN A 20 -2.89 -7.78 -5.45
N PRO A 21 -2.30 -8.95 -5.11
CA PRO A 21 -2.44 -9.49 -3.76
C PRO A 21 -1.91 -8.59 -2.63
N LEU A 22 -0.84 -7.83 -2.90
CA LEU A 22 -0.29 -6.88 -1.94
C LEU A 22 -1.23 -5.67 -1.76
N LEU A 23 -1.95 -5.27 -2.81
CA LEU A 23 -2.98 -4.23 -2.71
C LEU A 23 -4.15 -4.69 -1.84
N LEU A 24 -4.67 -5.90 -2.08
CA LEU A 24 -5.77 -6.44 -1.27
C LEU A 24 -5.36 -6.59 0.21
N LEU A 25 -4.15 -7.09 0.47
CA LEU A 25 -3.60 -7.18 1.82
C LEU A 25 -3.49 -5.80 2.50
N SER A 26 -2.94 -4.81 1.78
CA SER A 26 -2.82 -3.43 2.28
C SER A 26 -4.18 -2.78 2.54
N GLY A 27 -5.17 -3.12 1.71
CA GLY A 27 -6.56 -2.75 1.89
C GLY A 27 -7.14 -3.27 3.20
N ILE A 28 -6.99 -4.58 3.45
CA ILE A 28 -7.48 -5.23 4.67
C ILE A 28 -6.81 -4.63 5.92
N GLU A 29 -5.51 -4.38 5.86
CA GLU A 29 -4.76 -3.74 6.96
C GLU A 29 -5.22 -2.29 7.21
N GLY A 30 -5.43 -1.52 6.14
CA GLY A 30 -5.99 -0.18 6.21
C GLY A 30 -7.36 -0.19 6.89
N LEU A 31 -8.26 -1.08 6.48
CA LEU A 31 -9.56 -1.27 7.13
C LEU A 31 -9.40 -1.65 8.60
N TYR A 32 -8.50 -2.57 8.93
CA TYR A 32 -8.29 -3.01 10.31
C TYR A 32 -7.90 -1.86 11.26
N THR A 33 -7.29 -0.79 10.76
CA THR A 33 -7.01 0.44 11.51
C THR A 33 -8.27 1.13 12.01
N PHE A 34 -9.42 0.91 11.35
CA PHE A 34 -10.73 1.49 11.67
C PHE A 34 -11.69 0.49 12.34
N LYS A 35 -11.21 -0.65 12.84
CA LYS A 35 -12.06 -1.73 13.38
C LYS A 35 -13.01 -1.35 14.50
N ASP A 36 -12.69 -0.29 15.23
CA ASP A 36 -13.46 0.20 16.37
C ASP A 36 -14.29 1.45 16.00
N VAL A 37 -14.36 1.80 14.70
CA VAL A 37 -15.08 2.96 14.16
C VAL A 37 -16.30 2.50 13.38
N GLN A 38 -17.45 3.14 13.59
CA GLN A 38 -18.66 2.86 12.81
C GLN A 38 -18.42 3.16 11.32
N LEU A 39 -18.90 2.29 10.42
CA LEU A 39 -18.66 2.40 8.97
C LEU A 39 -19.09 3.75 8.37
N ASN A 40 -20.17 4.35 8.89
CA ASN A 40 -20.68 5.66 8.46
C ASN A 40 -19.80 6.84 8.90
N ALA A 41 -18.89 6.63 9.86
CA ALA A 41 -17.98 7.64 10.40
C ALA A 41 -16.57 7.53 9.80
N ILE A 42 -16.32 6.54 8.92
CA ILE A 42 -15.03 6.37 8.26
C ILE A 42 -14.82 7.49 7.24
N ASN A 43 -13.68 8.18 7.34
CA ASN A 43 -13.20 9.06 6.29
C ASN A 43 -12.55 8.23 5.17
N TYR A 44 -13.31 7.96 4.11
CA TYR A 44 -12.86 7.14 2.97
C TYR A 44 -11.68 7.75 2.19
N GLU A 45 -11.55 9.07 2.14
CA GLU A 45 -10.42 9.73 1.48
C GLU A 45 -9.11 9.49 2.26
N PHE A 46 -9.19 9.59 3.59
CA PHE A 46 -8.06 9.24 4.45
C PHE A 46 -7.74 7.75 4.35
N LEU A 47 -8.75 6.88 4.34
CA LEU A 47 -8.55 5.44 4.21
C LEU A 47 -7.92 5.07 2.85
N ASP A 48 -8.34 5.71 1.75
CA ASP A 48 -7.70 5.54 0.43
C ASP A 48 -6.22 5.92 0.47
N SER A 49 -5.90 7.06 1.09
CA SER A 49 -4.51 7.52 1.26
C SER A 49 -3.69 6.58 2.15
N LEU A 50 -4.30 6.03 3.20
CA LEU A 50 -3.67 5.05 4.08
C LEU A 50 -3.39 3.73 3.33
N ILE A 51 -4.35 3.21 2.57
CA ILE A 51 -4.19 1.99 1.77
C ILE A 51 -3.06 2.18 0.75
N LEU A 52 -3.05 3.32 0.04
CA LEU A 52 -1.97 3.66 -0.89
C LEU A 52 -0.61 3.70 -0.19
N SER A 53 -0.54 4.27 1.01
CA SER A 53 0.70 4.36 1.79
C SER A 53 1.21 3.00 2.25
N ILE A 54 0.34 2.15 2.80
CA ILE A 54 0.68 0.78 3.21
C ILE A 54 1.16 -0.02 2.00
N PHE A 55 0.46 0.10 0.86
CA PHE A 55 0.83 -0.61 -0.35
C PHE A 55 2.17 -0.13 -0.92
N ALA A 56 2.40 1.18 -0.93
CA ALA A 56 3.67 1.77 -1.35
C ALA A 56 4.84 1.35 -0.47
N LEU A 57 4.64 1.17 0.85
CA LEU A 57 5.69 0.61 1.72
C LEU A 57 6.09 -0.81 1.30
N ARG A 58 5.10 -1.68 1.00
CA ARG A 58 5.36 -3.06 0.57
C ARG A 58 6.10 -3.13 -0.76
N ILE A 59 5.74 -2.27 -1.72
CA ILE A 59 6.49 -2.13 -2.98
C ILE A 59 7.89 -1.56 -2.70
N GLY A 60 7.97 -0.58 -1.81
CA GLY A 60 9.22 0.04 -1.36
C GLY A 60 10.21 -0.97 -0.79
N ASP A 61 9.76 -1.97 -0.03
CA ASP A 61 10.61 -3.04 0.50
C ASP A 61 11.27 -3.86 -0.62
N GLN A 62 10.57 -4.08 -1.73
CA GLN A 62 11.12 -4.75 -2.92
C GLN A 62 12.19 -3.89 -3.59
N PHE A 63 11.91 -2.59 -3.77
CA PHE A 63 12.91 -1.66 -4.32
C PHE A 63 14.11 -1.48 -3.41
N HIS A 64 13.91 -1.47 -2.09
CA HIS A 64 14.98 -1.43 -1.11
C HIS A 64 15.91 -2.63 -1.27
N THR A 65 15.33 -3.84 -1.30
CA THR A 65 16.09 -5.08 -1.46
C THR A 65 16.88 -5.07 -2.77
N LEU A 66 16.24 -4.71 -3.88
CA LEU A 66 16.89 -4.60 -5.18
C LEU A 66 18.03 -3.57 -5.17
N ALA A 67 17.86 -2.42 -4.52
CA ALA A 67 18.91 -1.43 -4.41
C ALA A 67 20.08 -1.93 -3.55
N GLN A 68 19.82 -2.60 -2.43
CA GLN A 68 20.86 -3.21 -1.59
C GLN A 68 21.69 -4.25 -2.36
N GLU A 69 21.03 -5.13 -3.12
CA GLU A 69 21.71 -6.12 -3.96
C GLU A 69 22.59 -5.45 -5.03
N ASN A 70 22.08 -4.38 -5.64
CA ASN A 70 22.78 -3.66 -6.70
C ASN A 70 23.99 -2.84 -6.22
N LEU A 71 24.12 -2.57 -4.92
CA LEU A 71 25.36 -1.98 -4.35
C LEU A 71 26.58 -2.89 -4.56
N LEU A 72 26.38 -4.20 -4.69
CA LEU A 72 27.44 -5.19 -4.92
C LEU A 72 27.74 -5.41 -6.41
N SER A 73 27.04 -4.72 -7.31
CA SER A 73 27.23 -4.86 -8.76
C SER A 73 28.64 -4.47 -9.18
N SER A 74 29.22 -5.16 -10.16
CA SER A 74 30.51 -4.79 -10.75
C SER A 74 30.44 -3.52 -11.60
N ASN A 75 29.24 -3.14 -12.07
CA ASN A 75 29.01 -1.94 -12.87
C ASN A 75 28.87 -0.71 -11.97
N SER A 76 29.73 0.31 -12.16
CA SER A 76 29.70 1.54 -11.36
C SER A 76 28.40 2.32 -11.49
N GLY A 77 27.82 2.43 -12.68
CA GLY A 77 26.56 3.14 -12.89
C GLY A 77 25.38 2.50 -12.15
N VAL A 78 25.38 1.16 -12.05
CA VAL A 78 24.36 0.42 -11.28
C VAL A 78 24.52 0.67 -9.78
N ARG A 79 25.76 0.67 -9.26
CA ARG A 79 26.03 0.98 -7.85
C ARG A 79 25.65 2.40 -7.49
N ASP A 80 26.00 3.37 -8.34
CA ASP A 80 25.71 4.79 -8.10
C ASP A 80 24.19 5.05 -8.09
N ALA A 81 23.45 4.42 -9.02
CA ALA A 81 21.99 4.46 -9.03
C ALA A 81 21.39 3.83 -7.76
N ALA A 82 21.88 2.66 -7.35
CA ALA A 82 21.42 2.00 -6.13
C ALA A 82 21.68 2.83 -4.86
N ALA A 83 22.85 3.45 -4.77
CA ALA A 83 23.19 4.35 -3.66
C ALA A 83 22.25 5.57 -3.62
N TYR A 84 21.93 6.13 -4.79
CA TYR A 84 20.94 7.20 -4.91
C TYR A 84 19.57 6.74 -4.43
N GLU A 85 19.08 5.56 -4.81
CA GLU A 85 17.77 5.06 -4.36
C GLU A 85 17.66 4.91 -2.85
N LEU A 86 18.74 4.51 -2.19
CA LEU A 86 18.79 4.27 -0.76
C LEU A 86 18.98 5.55 0.07
N GLN A 87 19.22 6.68 -0.58
CA GLN A 87 19.40 7.96 0.09
C GLN A 87 18.08 8.43 0.72
N GLU A 88 18.19 8.94 1.95
CA GLU A 88 17.08 9.58 2.65
C GLU A 88 16.70 10.91 1.97
N MET A 89 15.40 11.08 1.77
CA MET A 89 14.80 12.32 1.31
C MET A 89 14.58 13.25 2.50
N LYS A 90 15.12 14.47 2.40
CA LYS A 90 14.88 15.51 3.39
C LYS A 90 13.44 16.02 3.31
N THR A 91 12.91 16.49 4.43
CA THR A 91 11.55 17.04 4.51
C THR A 91 11.33 18.19 3.52
N GLU A 92 12.33 19.05 3.29
CA GLU A 92 12.22 20.14 2.33
C GLU A 92 12.17 19.65 0.87
N GLN A 93 12.80 18.51 0.56
CA GLN A 93 12.73 17.91 -0.77
C GLN A 93 11.33 17.33 -1.01
N ILE A 94 10.76 16.65 -0.02
CA ILE A 94 9.40 16.10 -0.08
C ILE A 94 8.37 17.24 -0.23
N ALA A 95 8.47 18.29 0.60
CA ALA A 95 7.54 19.41 0.56
C ALA A 95 7.56 20.20 -0.76
N ARG A 96 8.69 20.18 -1.49
CA ARG A 96 8.84 20.84 -2.80
C ARG A 96 8.57 19.91 -3.98
N SER A 97 8.38 18.61 -3.76
CA SER A 97 8.06 17.68 -4.84
C SER A 97 6.68 18.01 -5.42
N SER A 98 6.54 17.89 -6.74
CA SER A 98 5.23 17.95 -7.42
C SER A 98 4.41 16.68 -7.23
N ASN A 99 4.97 15.64 -6.61
CA ASN A 99 4.29 14.39 -6.35
C ASN A 99 3.40 14.51 -5.10
N THR A 100 2.09 14.65 -5.32
CA THR A 100 1.10 14.76 -4.24
C THR A 100 0.99 13.49 -3.40
N TYR A 101 1.24 12.31 -4.00
CA TYR A 101 1.30 11.06 -3.25
C TYR A 101 2.46 11.06 -2.27
N LEU A 102 3.63 11.60 -2.64
CA LEU A 102 4.79 11.69 -1.76
C LEU A 102 4.53 12.62 -0.56
N GLN A 103 3.85 13.75 -0.78
CA GLN A 103 3.48 14.67 0.28
C GLN A 103 2.47 14.03 1.26
N SER A 104 1.42 13.38 0.73
CA SER A 104 0.42 12.67 1.53
C SER A 104 1.05 11.51 2.32
N PHE A 105 1.91 10.72 1.65
CA PHE A 105 2.67 9.64 2.26
C PHE A 105 3.53 10.13 3.44
N ALA A 106 4.26 11.23 3.26
CA ALA A 106 5.05 11.82 4.35
C ALA A 106 4.19 12.29 5.52
N SER A 107 3.02 12.86 5.24
CA SER A 107 2.05 13.25 6.28
C SER A 107 1.51 12.04 7.06
N ILE A 108 1.23 10.93 6.38
CA ILE A 108 0.73 9.70 7.01
C ILE A 108 1.79 9.06 7.90
N LEU A 109 3.06 9.04 7.46
CA LEU A 109 4.15 8.51 8.28
C LEU A 109 4.50 9.43 9.47
N ALA A 110 4.22 10.73 9.37
CA ALA A 110 4.42 11.72 10.43
C ALA A 110 5.83 11.66 11.07
N GLY A 111 6.86 11.44 10.25
CA GLY A 111 8.27 11.34 10.68
C GLY A 111 8.65 10.07 11.45
N LYS A 112 7.74 9.09 11.56
CA LYS A 112 8.02 7.81 12.26
C LYS A 112 8.91 6.86 11.47
N SER A 113 9.03 7.06 10.16
CA SER A 113 9.79 6.22 9.24
C SER A 113 10.62 7.06 8.28
N ILE A 114 11.81 6.59 7.95
CA ILE A 114 12.70 7.22 6.97
C ILE A 114 12.10 7.09 5.58
N ILE A 115 12.00 8.20 4.85
CA ILE A 115 11.58 8.22 3.45
C ILE A 115 12.82 8.27 2.58
N ARG A 116 12.96 7.34 1.63
CA ARG A 116 14.07 7.26 0.68
C ARG A 116 13.59 7.51 -0.74
N ASN A 117 14.53 7.80 -1.64
CA ASN A 117 14.23 8.12 -3.04
C ASN A 117 13.38 7.03 -3.73
N TYR A 118 13.59 5.75 -3.43
CA TYR A 118 12.77 4.69 -4.02
C TYR A 118 11.28 4.75 -3.65
N HIS A 119 10.91 5.41 -2.54
CA HIS A 119 9.49 5.52 -2.17
C HIS A 119 8.69 6.34 -3.17
N GLU A 120 9.30 7.32 -3.83
CA GLU A 120 8.61 8.10 -4.88
C GLU A 120 8.15 7.19 -6.03
N LYS A 121 9.05 6.31 -6.49
CA LYS A 121 8.71 5.28 -7.50
C LYS A 121 7.73 4.24 -6.97
N ALA A 122 7.87 3.83 -5.71
CA ALA A 122 6.92 2.90 -5.09
C ALA A 122 5.50 3.47 -5.06
N LEU A 123 5.36 4.76 -4.79
CA LEU A 123 4.08 5.48 -4.79
C LEU A 123 3.48 5.56 -6.19
N GLU A 124 4.29 5.81 -7.22
CA GLU A 124 3.82 5.80 -8.61
C GLU A 124 3.29 4.43 -9.04
N VAL A 125 4.02 3.36 -8.71
CA VAL A 125 3.59 1.97 -8.99
C VAL A 125 2.32 1.64 -8.20
N ALA A 126 2.25 2.02 -6.92
CA ALA A 126 1.07 1.81 -6.08
C ALA A 126 -0.16 2.54 -6.66
N ALA A 127 0.00 3.81 -7.03
CA ALA A 127 -1.06 4.63 -7.61
C ALA A 127 -1.55 4.07 -8.95
N PHE A 128 -0.63 3.59 -9.80
CA PHE A 128 -0.98 2.94 -11.06
C PHE A 128 -1.82 1.66 -10.85
N GLU A 129 -1.38 0.78 -9.95
CA GLU A 129 -2.10 -0.46 -9.64
C GLU A 129 -3.46 -0.19 -9.00
N ILE A 130 -3.55 0.80 -8.09
CA ILE A 130 -4.83 1.26 -7.54
C ILE A 130 -5.75 1.76 -8.66
N LYS A 131 -5.25 2.60 -9.56
CA LYS A 131 -6.05 3.15 -10.66
C LYS A 131 -6.57 2.05 -11.58
N LYS A 132 -5.74 1.05 -11.87
CA LYS A 132 -6.12 -0.13 -12.64
C LYS A 132 -7.25 -0.91 -11.94
N THR A 133 -7.15 -1.14 -10.64
CA THR A 133 -8.22 -1.80 -9.86
C THR A 133 -9.50 -0.96 -9.83
N GLN A 134 -9.40 0.35 -9.61
CA GLN A 134 -10.54 1.28 -9.66
C GLN A 134 -11.28 1.23 -11.00
N LEU A 135 -10.54 1.18 -12.12
CA LEU A 135 -11.12 1.05 -13.46
C LEU A 135 -11.82 -0.30 -13.64
N ALA A 136 -11.23 -1.40 -13.17
CA ALA A 136 -11.81 -2.74 -13.29
C ALA A 136 -13.12 -2.91 -12.49
N TYR A 137 -13.25 -2.18 -11.37
CA TYR A 137 -14.40 -2.26 -10.47
C TYR A 137 -15.40 -1.10 -10.65
N HIS A 138 -15.16 -0.18 -11.60
CA HIS A 138 -15.98 1.01 -11.84
C HIS A 138 -16.21 1.86 -10.57
N ALA A 139 -15.20 1.95 -9.70
CA ALA A 139 -15.27 2.68 -8.44
C ALA A 139 -14.07 3.64 -8.30
N ASN A 140 -14.34 4.84 -7.80
CA ASN A 140 -13.30 5.88 -7.64
C ASN A 140 -12.52 5.77 -6.32
N SER A 141 -12.95 4.89 -5.41
CA SER A 141 -12.35 4.72 -4.09
C SER A 141 -11.87 3.29 -3.91
N ILE A 142 -10.60 3.13 -3.56
CA ILE A 142 -10.00 1.80 -3.36
C ILE A 142 -10.54 1.16 -2.08
N SER A 143 -10.76 1.96 -1.04
CA SER A 143 -11.33 1.51 0.22
C SER A 143 -12.75 0.99 0.07
N THR A 144 -13.59 1.60 -0.76
CA THR A 144 -14.93 1.06 -1.07
C THR A 144 -14.84 -0.31 -1.75
N ILE A 145 -13.90 -0.49 -2.69
CA ILE A 145 -13.68 -1.79 -3.34
C ILE A 145 -13.25 -2.83 -2.32
N VAL A 146 -12.23 -2.52 -1.52
CA VAL A 146 -11.71 -3.44 -0.50
C VAL A 146 -12.79 -3.78 0.53
N LEU A 147 -13.58 -2.81 0.99
CA LEU A 147 -14.66 -3.03 1.94
C LEU A 147 -15.70 -3.99 1.36
N ALA A 148 -16.16 -3.75 0.13
CA ALA A 148 -17.11 -4.61 -0.55
C ALA A 148 -16.57 -6.05 -0.68
N LEU A 149 -15.31 -6.22 -1.09
CA LEU A 149 -14.67 -7.54 -1.16
C LEU A 149 -14.55 -8.21 0.21
N CYS A 150 -14.26 -7.44 1.25
CA CYS A 150 -14.20 -7.95 2.61
C CYS A 150 -15.58 -8.46 3.07
N GLU A 151 -16.65 -7.76 2.69
CA GLU A 151 -18.02 -8.09 3.04
C GLU A 151 -18.57 -9.29 2.25
N THR A 152 -18.29 -9.36 0.94
CA THR A 152 -18.90 -10.36 0.05
C THR A 152 -18.06 -11.61 -0.13
N GLU A 153 -16.74 -11.47 -0.24
CA GLU A 153 -15.84 -12.55 -0.66
C GLU A 153 -15.01 -13.15 0.49
N LEU A 154 -14.84 -12.41 1.57
CA LEU A 154 -13.85 -12.72 2.61
C LEU A 154 -14.42 -12.79 4.03
N LYS A 155 -15.69 -12.43 4.23
CA LYS A 155 -16.37 -12.32 5.53
C LYS A 155 -16.16 -13.55 6.42
N ASP A 156 -16.35 -14.74 5.85
CA ASP A 156 -16.22 -16.02 6.57
C ASP A 156 -14.78 -16.50 6.74
N SER A 157 -13.86 -16.01 5.89
CA SER A 157 -12.46 -16.45 5.88
C SER A 157 -11.54 -15.61 6.77
N LEU A 158 -11.95 -14.38 7.11
CA LEU A 158 -11.13 -13.41 7.83
C LEU A 158 -11.56 -13.15 9.28
N ASN A 159 -12.61 -13.81 9.79
CA ASN A 159 -13.24 -13.44 11.08
C ASN A 159 -13.51 -11.92 11.17
N LEU A 160 -13.83 -11.28 10.03
CA LEU A 160 -14.22 -9.87 9.97
C LEU A 160 -15.68 -9.66 10.38
N THR A 161 -16.34 -10.70 10.89
CA THR A 161 -17.75 -10.67 11.29
C THR A 161 -18.04 -9.55 12.28
N ASN A 162 -17.11 -9.23 13.20
CA ASN A 162 -17.27 -8.10 14.12
C ASN A 162 -17.24 -6.73 13.41
N PHE A 163 -16.56 -6.63 12.27
CA PHE A 163 -16.45 -5.41 11.47
C PHE A 163 -17.75 -5.09 10.72
N PHE A 164 -18.54 -6.11 10.38
CA PHE A 164 -19.75 -5.99 9.57
C PHE A 164 -21.06 -6.24 10.33
N ASN A 165 -20.99 -6.53 11.63
CA ASN A 165 -22.16 -6.80 12.49
C ASN A 165 -22.55 -5.60 13.38
N SER A 166 -22.16 -4.37 12.99
CA SER A 166 -22.60 -3.14 13.67
C SER A 166 -23.85 -2.56 13.02
#